data_AF-A0A3B8TBQ8-F1
#
_entry.id   AF-A0A3B8TBQ8-F1
#
_cell.length_a   1.000
_cell.length_b   1.000
_cell.length_c   1.000
_cell.angle_alpha   90.00
_cell.angle_beta   90.00
_cell.angle_gamma   90.00
#
_symmetry.space_group_name_H-M   'P 1'
#
loop_
_entity.id
_entity.type
_entity.pdbx_description
1 polymer ?
#
loop_
_entity_poly.entity_id
_entity_poly.type
_entity_poly.pdbx_seq_one_letter_code
_entity_poly.pdbx_strand_id
1 'polypeptide(L)'
;IDSGYRALADAITITNSQFSNITGDVLRLNKEQDDLGIYNAEYVTLDRNVFQDIEGTLMNVYRGGTDESTFGPHVTVTANTIKNVGLGKRNKSKALMTLHGVQVTNILNNTFTNVPAIAIEHTVGEPQTRIQYNQFMDSPEPVVQELFTKGPLTAVVSDNTFSAQ
;
A
#
# COMPACT_ATOMS: atom_id res chain seq x y z
N ILE A 1 13.42 -1.20 -3.80
CA ILE A 1 13.91 -1.80 -2.53
C ILE A 1 13.25 -3.16 -2.40
N ASP A 2 14.06 -4.22 -2.31
CA ASP A 2 13.59 -5.59 -2.14
C ASP A 2 14.05 -6.12 -0.78
N SER A 3 13.12 -6.58 0.06
CA SER A 3 13.47 -7.16 1.37
C SER A 3 14.05 -8.58 1.21
N GLY A 4 14.93 -8.95 2.14
CA GLY A 4 15.37 -10.33 2.30
C GLY A 4 14.37 -11.15 3.12
N TYR A 5 14.38 -12.47 2.96
CA TYR A 5 13.61 -13.37 3.82
C TYR A 5 14.08 -13.22 5.27
N ARG A 6 13.14 -13.06 6.22
CA ARG A 6 13.36 -12.77 7.64
C ARG A 6 14.09 -11.46 7.94
N ALA A 7 14.25 -10.58 6.95
CA ALA A 7 14.74 -9.23 7.20
C ALA A 7 13.59 -8.36 7.71
N LEU A 8 13.88 -7.56 8.74
CA LEU A 8 12.96 -6.58 9.30
C LEU A 8 13.63 -5.21 9.28
N ALA A 9 12.99 -4.24 8.64
CA ALA A 9 13.38 -2.84 8.74
C ALA A 9 12.58 -2.16 9.86
N ASP A 10 13.26 -1.47 10.77
CA ASP A 10 12.59 -0.63 11.77
C ASP A 10 11.78 0.48 11.08
N ALA A 11 12.34 1.12 10.06
CA ALA A 11 11.63 2.11 9.27
C ALA A 11 12.18 2.21 7.84
N ILE A 12 11.28 2.44 6.90
CA ILE A 12 11.58 2.86 5.53
C ILE A 12 10.88 4.20 5.30
N THR A 13 11.66 5.27 5.17
CA THR A 13 11.13 6.62 4.95
C THR A 13 11.70 7.21 3.67
N ILE A 14 10.83 7.53 2.72
CA ILE A 14 11.17 8.16 1.45
C ILE A 14 10.43 9.49 1.37
N THR A 15 11.18 10.59 1.31
CA THR A 15 10.58 11.93 1.26
C THR A 15 11.20 12.79 0.17
N ASN A 16 10.42 13.71 -0.39
CA ASN A 16 10.89 14.73 -1.34
C ASN A 16 11.72 14.16 -2.51
N SER A 17 11.34 12.98 -2.99
CA SER A 17 12.11 12.22 -3.97
C SER A 17 11.30 12.00 -5.24
N GLN A 18 12.00 11.76 -6.36
CA GLN A 18 11.39 11.45 -7.64
C GLN A 18 11.88 10.10 -8.18
N PHE A 19 10.96 9.29 -8.66
CA PHE A 19 11.21 7.98 -9.26
C PHE A 19 10.50 7.90 -10.61
N SER A 20 11.24 7.56 -11.66
CA SER A 20 10.69 7.49 -13.01
C SER A 20 11.28 6.38 -13.86
N ASN A 21 10.51 5.84 -14.81
CA ASN A 21 10.95 4.85 -15.81
C ASN A 21 11.47 3.55 -15.19
N ILE A 22 10.71 2.98 -14.26
CA ILE A 22 11.08 1.75 -13.54
C ILE A 22 10.22 0.58 -14.04
N THR A 23 10.84 -0.53 -14.43
CA THR A 23 10.11 -1.71 -14.93
C THR A 23 9.64 -2.65 -13.82
N GLY A 24 10.26 -2.57 -12.64
CA GLY A 24 9.94 -3.40 -11.48
C GLY A 24 9.11 -2.67 -10.43
N ASP A 25 8.94 -3.33 -9.29
CA ASP A 25 8.27 -2.79 -8.12
C ASP A 25 9.18 -1.80 -7.36
N VAL A 26 8.60 -0.78 -6.73
CA VAL A 26 9.37 0.18 -5.91
C VAL A 26 9.69 -0.41 -4.55
N LEU A 27 8.71 -0.89 -3.78
CA LEU A 27 8.91 -1.53 -2.47
C LEU A 27 8.33 -2.95 -2.43
N ARG A 28 9.19 -3.95 -2.17
CA ARG A 28 8.79 -5.36 -2.02
C ARG A 28 9.02 -5.83 -0.59
N LEU A 29 7.97 -5.76 0.23
CA LEU A 29 7.94 -6.06 1.67
C LEU A 29 6.98 -7.22 1.96
N ASN A 30 6.97 -8.20 1.05
CA ASN A 30 6.03 -9.33 1.02
C ASN A 30 6.73 -10.69 0.95
N LYS A 31 7.84 -10.86 1.66
CA LYS A 31 8.68 -12.07 1.60
C LYS A 31 8.24 -13.17 2.54
N GLU A 32 7.53 -12.81 3.61
CA GLU A 32 7.10 -13.74 4.66
C GLU A 32 5.71 -14.32 4.32
N GLN A 33 5.65 -15.28 3.40
CA GLN A 33 4.38 -15.89 2.93
C GLN A 33 4.04 -17.22 3.63
N ASP A 34 4.58 -17.46 4.82
CA ASP A 34 4.35 -18.67 5.62
C ASP A 34 3.26 -18.49 6.70
N ASP A 35 2.64 -17.31 6.75
CA ASP A 35 1.50 -16.98 7.61
C ASP A 35 1.77 -17.13 9.11
N LEU A 36 3.01 -16.84 9.53
CA LEU A 36 3.44 -16.92 10.93
C LEU A 36 3.45 -15.57 11.66
N GLY A 37 2.81 -14.54 11.12
CA GLY A 37 2.77 -13.19 11.72
C GLY A 37 4.02 -12.34 11.46
N ILE A 38 4.99 -12.84 10.70
CA ILE A 38 6.25 -12.14 10.40
C ILE A 38 6.04 -11.22 9.20
N TYR A 39 6.71 -10.07 9.20
CA TYR A 39 6.66 -9.06 8.15
C TYR A 39 8.01 -8.36 7.99
N ASN A 40 8.14 -7.55 6.93
CA ASN A 40 9.45 -7.03 6.50
C ASN A 40 9.75 -5.56 6.91
N ALA A 41 8.77 -4.81 7.41
CA ALA A 41 9.00 -3.44 7.91
C ALA A 41 7.97 -3.01 8.96
N GLU A 42 8.42 -2.37 10.03
CA GLU A 42 7.54 -1.83 11.08
C GLU A 42 6.85 -0.53 10.63
N TYR A 43 7.60 0.43 10.12
CA TYR A 43 7.07 1.69 9.59
C TYR A 43 7.48 1.91 8.13
N VAL A 44 6.52 2.22 7.27
CA VAL A 44 6.78 2.62 5.89
C VAL A 44 6.12 3.96 5.60
N THR A 45 6.92 4.97 5.28
CA THR A 45 6.45 6.34 5.00
C THR A 45 6.90 6.80 3.62
N LEU A 46 5.92 7.16 2.77
CA LEU A 46 6.12 7.86 1.51
C LEU A 46 5.50 9.26 1.62
N ASP A 47 6.31 10.31 1.71
CA ASP A 47 5.86 11.70 1.90
C ASP A 47 6.41 12.66 0.83
N ARG A 48 5.53 13.41 0.15
CA ARG A 48 5.93 14.45 -0.84
C ARG A 48 6.82 13.94 -1.96
N ASN A 49 6.55 12.75 -2.48
CA ASN A 49 7.30 12.18 -3.60
C ASN A 49 6.55 12.29 -4.93
N VAL A 50 7.29 12.10 -6.02
CA VAL A 50 6.75 11.94 -7.37
C VAL A 50 7.14 10.56 -7.89
N PHE A 51 6.14 9.74 -8.22
CA PHE A 51 6.31 8.43 -8.86
C PHE A 51 5.66 8.47 -10.24
N GLN A 52 6.44 8.23 -11.30
CA GLN A 52 5.95 8.36 -12.66
C GLN A 52 6.44 7.24 -13.58
N ASP A 53 5.57 6.70 -14.42
CA ASP A 53 5.96 5.74 -15.47
C ASP A 53 6.71 4.52 -14.89
N ILE A 54 6.03 3.82 -13.97
CA ILE A 54 6.54 2.64 -13.27
C ILE A 54 5.65 1.45 -13.64
N GLU A 55 6.23 0.43 -14.26
CA GLU A 55 5.46 -0.75 -14.70
C GLU A 55 5.02 -1.62 -13.52
N GLY A 56 5.87 -1.77 -12.50
CA GLY A 56 5.57 -2.53 -11.29
C GLY A 56 4.75 -1.76 -10.26
N THR A 57 4.45 -2.42 -9.15
CA THR A 57 3.68 -1.83 -8.04
C THR A 57 4.48 -0.73 -7.33
N LEU A 58 3.78 0.21 -6.68
CA LEU A 58 4.43 1.13 -5.76
C LEU A 58 4.90 0.38 -4.51
N MET A 59 4.07 -0.52 -3.97
CA MET A 59 4.43 -1.25 -2.76
C MET A 59 3.60 -2.51 -2.56
N ASN A 60 4.24 -3.59 -2.13
CA ASN A 60 3.58 -4.76 -1.57
C ASN A 60 4.03 -4.95 -0.12
N VAL A 61 3.11 -4.94 0.83
CA VAL A 61 3.35 -5.24 2.25
C VAL A 61 2.53 -6.45 2.64
N TYR A 62 3.15 -7.42 3.31
CA TYR A 62 2.48 -8.64 3.74
C TYR A 62 2.80 -8.98 5.18
N ARG A 63 1.74 -9.24 5.96
CA ARG A 63 1.76 -9.89 7.26
C ARG A 63 0.61 -10.90 7.31
N GLY A 64 0.93 -12.17 7.07
CA GLY A 64 -0.06 -13.24 7.05
C GLY A 64 -0.26 -13.90 8.41
N GLY A 65 -1.29 -14.73 8.51
CA GLY A 65 -1.63 -15.49 9.72
C GLY A 65 -2.57 -14.79 10.67
N THR A 66 -2.71 -15.36 11.86
CA THR A 66 -3.63 -14.90 12.92
C THR A 66 -2.88 -14.48 14.19
N ASP A 67 -1.60 -14.16 14.07
CA ASP A 67 -0.83 -13.62 15.19
C ASP A 67 -1.27 -12.19 15.49
N GLU A 68 -1.59 -11.91 16.74
CA GLU A 68 -1.99 -10.58 17.25
C GLU A 68 -0.94 -10.02 18.24
N SER A 69 0.24 -10.65 18.31
CA SER A 69 1.30 -10.24 19.25
C SER A 69 2.17 -9.08 18.75
N THR A 70 1.88 -8.55 17.56
CA THR A 70 2.65 -7.50 16.89
C THR A 70 1.78 -6.27 16.62
N PHE A 71 2.42 -5.10 16.54
CA PHE A 71 1.73 -3.81 16.33
C PHE A 71 1.77 -3.32 14.89
N GLY A 72 2.71 -3.82 14.08
CA GLY A 72 2.92 -3.39 12.69
C GLY A 72 2.43 -4.41 11.66
N PRO A 73 2.59 -4.11 10.35
CA PRO A 73 3.15 -2.88 9.82
C PRO A 73 2.28 -1.63 9.98
N HIS A 74 2.92 -0.47 9.96
CA HIS A 74 2.33 0.85 9.84
C HIS A 74 2.72 1.48 8.50
N VAL A 75 1.74 1.85 7.68
CA VAL A 75 1.95 2.42 6.34
C VAL A 75 1.36 3.82 6.26
N THR A 76 2.18 4.79 5.85
CA THR A 76 1.75 6.16 5.57
C THR A 76 2.18 6.57 4.16
N VAL A 77 1.21 6.93 3.33
CA VAL A 77 1.41 7.45 1.97
C VAL A 77 0.72 8.80 1.90
N THR A 78 1.50 9.89 1.92
CA THR A 78 0.95 11.24 2.03
C THR A 78 1.56 12.24 1.05
N ALA A 79 0.72 13.14 0.53
CA ALA A 79 1.15 14.26 -0.31
C ALA A 79 1.99 13.86 -1.54
N ASN A 80 1.81 12.65 -2.08
CA ASN A 80 2.54 12.17 -3.26
C ASN A 80 1.77 12.44 -4.55
N THR A 81 2.51 12.59 -5.65
CA THR A 81 1.98 12.55 -7.01
C THR A 81 2.37 11.23 -7.66
N ILE A 82 1.39 10.41 -8.03
CA ILE A 82 1.60 9.06 -8.54
C ILE A 82 0.89 8.93 -9.89
N LYS A 83 1.66 8.77 -10.97
CA LYS A 83 1.14 8.77 -12.35
C LYS A 83 1.66 7.59 -13.15
N ASN A 84 0.79 6.85 -13.84
CA ASN A 84 1.16 5.71 -14.68
C ASN A 84 2.01 4.67 -13.93
N VAL A 85 1.55 4.26 -12.74
CA VAL A 85 2.25 3.30 -11.87
C VAL A 85 1.43 2.01 -11.75
N GLY A 86 2.05 0.84 -11.85
CA GLY A 86 1.41 -0.45 -11.62
C GLY A 86 0.68 -1.07 -12.80
N LEU A 87 0.71 -0.43 -13.98
CA LEU A 87 -0.02 -0.88 -15.18
C LEU A 87 0.74 -1.93 -16.02
N GLY A 88 1.95 -2.30 -15.62
CA GLY A 88 2.79 -3.24 -16.35
C GLY A 88 2.20 -4.66 -16.39
N LYS A 89 2.34 -5.34 -17.53
CA LYS A 89 1.84 -6.72 -17.73
C LYS A 89 2.43 -7.74 -16.74
N ARG A 90 3.57 -7.43 -16.13
CA ARG A 90 4.27 -8.27 -15.14
C ARG A 90 3.79 -8.04 -13.71
N ASN A 91 3.01 -6.98 -13.45
CA ASN A 91 2.37 -6.77 -12.15
C ASN A 91 1.23 -7.78 -11.97
N LYS A 92 1.52 -8.90 -11.32
CA LYS A 92 0.55 -9.99 -11.11
C LYS A 92 -0.60 -9.61 -10.17
N SER A 93 -0.35 -8.70 -9.22
CA SER A 93 -1.39 -8.22 -8.30
C SER A 93 -2.47 -7.41 -9.02
N LYS A 94 -2.12 -6.82 -10.17
CA LYS A 94 -2.95 -5.83 -10.89
C LYS A 94 -3.42 -4.68 -9.99
N ALA A 95 -2.64 -4.37 -8.95
CA ALA A 95 -2.91 -3.32 -7.98
C ALA A 95 -1.73 -2.32 -7.95
N LEU A 96 -2.02 -1.08 -7.55
CA LEU A 96 -0.99 -0.05 -7.33
C LEU A 96 -0.20 -0.34 -6.06
N MET A 97 -0.89 -0.84 -5.05
CA MET A 97 -0.34 -1.30 -3.78
C MET A 97 -1.17 -2.50 -3.31
N THR A 98 -0.51 -3.47 -2.68
CA THR A 98 -1.18 -4.55 -1.95
C THR A 98 -0.74 -4.49 -0.49
N LEU A 99 -1.70 -4.24 0.41
CA LEU A 99 -1.47 -4.12 1.85
C LEU A 99 -2.23 -5.23 2.57
N HIS A 100 -1.56 -6.36 2.80
CA HIS A 100 -2.14 -7.52 3.46
C HIS A 100 -1.70 -7.56 4.93
N GLY A 101 -2.66 -7.50 5.86
CA GLY A 101 -2.43 -7.60 7.30
C GLY A 101 -1.71 -6.40 7.95
N VAL A 102 -1.62 -5.28 7.24
CA VAL A 102 -1.14 -4.00 7.77
C VAL A 102 -2.08 -3.52 8.88
N GLN A 103 -1.53 -3.16 10.04
CA GLN A 103 -2.32 -2.81 11.23
C GLN A 103 -2.77 -1.35 11.23
N VAL A 104 -1.97 -0.44 10.65
CA VAL A 104 -2.34 0.96 10.48
C VAL A 104 -2.00 1.45 9.09
N THR A 105 -2.99 1.94 8.35
CA THR A 105 -2.81 2.51 7.00
C THR A 105 -3.35 3.93 6.93
N ASN A 106 -2.52 4.89 6.51
CA ASN A 106 -2.91 6.26 6.21
C ASN A 106 -2.54 6.60 4.76
N ILE A 107 -3.53 6.81 3.89
CA ILE A 107 -3.36 7.25 2.51
C ILE A 107 -4.05 8.60 2.36
N LEU A 108 -3.27 9.68 2.43
CA LEU A 108 -3.80 11.03 2.65
C LEU A 108 -3.27 12.05 1.63
N ASN A 109 -4.13 12.91 1.09
CA ASN A 109 -3.70 14.05 0.27
C ASN A 109 -2.84 13.69 -0.96
N ASN A 110 -2.99 12.50 -1.53
CA ASN A 110 -2.24 12.10 -2.72
C ASN A 110 -3.02 12.41 -4.01
N THR A 111 -2.28 12.60 -5.10
CA THR A 111 -2.84 12.64 -6.46
C THR A 111 -2.45 11.37 -7.19
N PHE A 112 -3.44 10.57 -7.57
CA PHE A 112 -3.30 9.36 -8.37
C PHE A 112 -3.82 9.62 -9.77
N THR A 113 -3.04 9.29 -10.80
CA THR A 113 -3.44 9.46 -12.20
C THR A 113 -3.11 8.22 -13.00
N ASN A 114 -4.12 7.61 -13.61
CA ASN A 114 -3.98 6.41 -14.42
C ASN A 114 -3.20 5.32 -13.69
N VAL A 115 -3.76 4.85 -12.57
CA VAL A 115 -3.21 3.75 -11.76
C VAL A 115 -4.27 2.66 -11.58
N PRO A 116 -3.88 1.40 -11.35
CA PRO A 116 -4.82 0.38 -10.89
C PRO A 116 -5.26 0.64 -9.45
N ALA A 117 -6.24 -0.16 -8.97
CA ALA A 117 -6.77 -0.02 -7.62
C ALA A 117 -5.69 -0.24 -6.53
N ILE A 118 -5.87 0.44 -5.41
CA ILE A 118 -5.17 0.12 -4.16
C ILE A 118 -5.93 -1.05 -3.52
N ALA A 119 -5.24 -2.14 -3.20
CA ALA A 119 -5.84 -3.32 -2.57
C ALA A 119 -5.40 -3.41 -1.10
N ILE A 120 -6.37 -3.38 -0.19
CA ILE A 120 -6.15 -3.52 1.25
C ILE A 120 -6.93 -4.74 1.75
N GLU A 121 -6.22 -5.65 2.38
CA GLU A 121 -6.73 -6.90 2.92
C GLU A 121 -6.48 -6.91 4.43
N HIS A 122 -7.53 -6.60 5.19
CA HIS A 122 -7.49 -6.61 6.64
C HIS A 122 -7.50 -8.05 7.16
N THR A 123 -6.56 -8.33 8.06
CA THR A 123 -6.49 -9.60 8.80
C THR A 123 -6.93 -9.40 10.25
N VAL A 124 -6.40 -10.19 11.18
CA VAL A 124 -6.69 -10.06 12.62
C VAL A 124 -6.06 -8.80 13.23
N GLY A 125 -6.43 -8.47 14.47
CA GLY A 125 -5.84 -7.36 15.24
C GLY A 125 -6.54 -6.00 15.12
N GLU A 126 -7.79 -5.96 14.63
CA GLU A 126 -8.59 -4.72 14.47
C GLU A 126 -7.87 -3.59 13.69
N PRO A 127 -7.38 -3.88 12.47
CA PRO A 127 -6.58 -2.94 11.69
C PRO A 127 -7.35 -1.63 11.42
N GLN A 128 -6.63 -0.52 11.39
CA GLN A 128 -7.20 0.82 11.18
C GLN A 128 -6.72 1.40 9.85
N THR A 129 -7.66 1.71 8.96
CA THR A 129 -7.34 2.27 7.65
C THR A 129 -8.03 3.61 7.42
N ARG A 130 -7.30 4.60 6.94
CA ARG A 130 -7.81 5.91 6.56
C ARG A 130 -7.34 6.24 5.14
N ILE A 131 -8.30 6.43 4.24
CA ILE A 131 -8.05 6.88 2.87
C ILE A 131 -8.86 8.15 2.67
N GLN A 132 -8.21 9.32 2.77
CA GLN A 132 -8.91 10.60 2.78
C GLN A 132 -8.20 11.68 1.98
N TYR A 133 -8.99 12.60 1.43
CA TYR A 133 -8.49 13.80 0.73
C TYR A 133 -7.61 13.49 -0.49
N ASN A 134 -7.76 12.32 -1.09
CA ASN A 134 -7.01 11.95 -2.29
C ASN A 134 -7.78 12.34 -3.56
N GLN A 135 -7.04 12.61 -4.63
CA GLN A 135 -7.59 12.79 -5.96
C GLN A 135 -7.23 11.59 -6.83
N PHE A 136 -8.24 10.91 -7.38
CA PHE A 136 -8.09 9.80 -8.31
C PHE A 136 -8.59 10.23 -9.69
N MET A 137 -7.66 10.38 -10.63
CA MET A 137 -7.92 10.71 -12.03
C MET A 137 -7.68 9.46 -12.88
N ASP A 138 -8.66 9.05 -13.69
CA ASP A 138 -8.57 7.86 -14.53
C ASP A 138 -8.13 6.60 -13.76
N SER A 139 -8.57 6.52 -12.50
CA SER A 139 -8.14 5.50 -11.55
C SER A 139 -9.36 5.01 -10.78
N PRO A 140 -9.47 3.69 -10.53
CA PRO A 140 -10.59 3.13 -9.79
C PRO A 140 -10.49 3.48 -8.29
N GLU A 141 -11.61 3.27 -7.59
CA GLU A 141 -11.65 3.38 -6.14
C GLU A 141 -10.75 2.33 -5.45
N PRO A 142 -10.18 2.64 -4.26
CA PRO A 142 -9.53 1.65 -3.43
C PRO A 142 -10.47 0.50 -3.06
N VAL A 143 -9.95 -0.72 -3.02
CA VAL A 143 -10.66 -1.91 -2.60
C VAL A 143 -10.17 -2.32 -1.21
N VAL A 144 -11.09 -2.35 -0.24
CA VAL A 144 -10.81 -2.78 1.14
C VAL A 144 -11.68 -3.99 1.48
N GLN A 145 -11.07 -5.04 2.04
CA GLN A 145 -11.77 -6.27 2.41
C GLN A 145 -11.37 -6.73 3.82
N GLU A 146 -12.34 -7.21 4.59
CA GLU A 146 -12.11 -7.92 5.86
C GLU A 146 -12.02 -9.42 5.58
N LEU A 147 -10.88 -10.05 5.85
CA LEU A 147 -10.69 -11.48 5.56
C LEU A 147 -11.11 -12.41 6.71
N PHE A 148 -10.99 -11.96 7.97
CA PHE A 148 -11.20 -12.80 9.15
C PHE A 148 -12.38 -12.37 10.01
N THR A 149 -12.69 -11.07 10.05
CA THR A 149 -13.78 -10.55 10.89
C THR A 149 -15.06 -10.40 10.08
N LYS A 150 -16.21 -10.68 10.70
CA LYS A 150 -17.55 -10.43 10.12
C LYS A 150 -18.12 -9.08 10.57
N GLY A 151 -17.26 -8.21 11.10
CA GLY A 151 -17.62 -6.91 11.67
C GLY A 151 -17.80 -5.84 10.60
N PRO A 152 -18.22 -4.62 10.99
CA PRO A 152 -18.17 -3.47 10.10
C PRO A 152 -16.74 -3.21 9.65
N LEU A 153 -16.59 -2.77 8.40
CA LEU A 153 -15.30 -2.38 7.82
C LEU A 153 -14.62 -1.34 8.74
N THR A 154 -13.39 -1.61 9.17
CA THR A 154 -12.62 -0.68 10.02
C THR A 154 -11.87 0.40 9.21
N ALA A 155 -12.22 0.53 7.92
CA ALA A 155 -11.65 1.53 7.04
C ALA A 155 -12.56 2.75 6.88
N VAL A 156 -11.97 3.92 7.03
CA VAL A 156 -12.59 5.21 6.71
C VAL A 156 -12.13 5.65 5.33
N VAL A 157 -13.02 5.54 4.34
CA VAL A 157 -12.81 6.03 2.97
C VAL A 157 -13.76 7.21 2.75
N SER A 158 -13.25 8.43 2.79
CA SER A 158 -14.06 9.66 2.74
C SER A 158 -13.27 10.81 2.12
N ASP A 159 -13.97 11.85 1.66
CA ASP A 159 -13.36 13.08 1.13
C ASP A 159 -12.37 12.86 -0.02
N ASN A 160 -12.47 11.74 -0.73
CA ASN A 160 -11.72 11.48 -1.95
C ASN A 160 -12.52 11.95 -3.17
N THR A 161 -11.82 12.40 -4.20
CA THR A 161 -12.42 12.81 -5.46
C THR A 161 -12.06 11.84 -6.57
N PHE A 162 -13.03 11.52 -7.43
CA PHE A 162 -12.87 10.60 -8.55
C PHE A 162 -13.33 11.31 -9.83
N SER A 163 -12.47 11.33 -10.84
CA SER A 163 -12.78 11.94 -12.14
C SER A 163 -12.20 11.12 -13.28
N ALA A 164 -12.92 11.03 -14.40
CA ALA A 164 -12.40 10.59 -15.68
C ALA A 164 -11.92 11.81 -16.49
N GLN A 165 -10.84 11.67 -17.25
CA GLN A 165 -10.47 12.61 -18.33
C GLN A 165 -11.31 12.39 -19.58
#